data_AF-A0A842VQQ1-F1
#
_entry.id   AF-A0A842VQQ1-F1
#
_cell.length_a   1.000
_cell.length_b   1.000
_cell.length_c   1.000
_cell.angle_alpha   90.00
_cell.angle_beta   90.00
_cell.angle_gamma   90.00
#
_symmetry.space_group_name_H-M   'P 1'
#
loop_
_entity.id
_entity.type
_entity.pdbx_description
1 polymer ?
#
loop_
_entity_poly.entity_id
_entity_poly.type
_entity_poly.pdbx_seq_one_letter_code
_entity_poly.pdbx_strand_id
1 'polypeptide(L)'
;MRRLKPILLTLAIICIISLWIYLSAVADYRWAESVIAEEIQNGWTLIIKQDNLVNITAPWSLIKTPVTGLWFIDNEDINKLSQDIYQIHTLRVSYDYSQTDRGESSSLINVRKRESAFINPDSSLNIETLIWENYEIGTPGCQIIDYIVKNDIDN
;
A
#
# COMPACT_ATOMS: atom_id res chain seq x y z
N MET A 1 -42.68 33.69 12.83
CA MET A 1 -42.02 32.88 11.78
C MET A 1 -40.68 33.42 11.25
N ARG A 2 -40.36 34.73 11.30
CA ARG A 2 -39.09 35.27 10.72
C ARG A 2 -37.79 34.74 11.34
N ARG A 3 -37.79 34.29 12.61
CA ARG A 3 -36.60 33.75 13.30
C ARG A 3 -36.37 32.23 13.10
N LEU A 4 -37.33 31.50 12.54
CA LEU A 4 -37.19 30.04 12.33
C LEU A 4 -36.34 29.72 11.09
N LYS A 5 -36.46 30.54 10.04
CA LYS A 5 -35.71 30.39 8.79
C LYS A 5 -34.18 30.37 8.98
N PRO A 6 -33.55 31.30 9.73
CA PRO A 6 -32.10 31.26 9.93
C PRO A 6 -31.66 30.03 10.74
N ILE A 7 -32.45 29.61 11.74
CA ILE A 7 -32.14 28.42 12.55
C ILE A 7 -32.18 27.15 11.67
N LEU A 8 -33.21 27.00 10.85
CA LEU A 8 -33.32 25.87 9.92
C LEU A 8 -32.19 25.87 8.90
N LEU A 9 -31.78 27.04 8.40
CA LEU A 9 -30.65 27.16 7.49
C LEU A 9 -29.33 26.74 8.17
N THR A 10 -29.08 27.19 9.40
CA THR A 10 -27.89 26.78 10.16
C THR A 10 -27.87 25.27 10.40
N LEU A 11 -29.01 24.68 10.80
CA LEU A 11 -29.11 23.22 10.97
C LEU A 11 -28.87 22.47 9.67
N ALA A 12 -29.38 22.96 8.54
CA ALA A 12 -29.15 22.35 7.24
C ALA A 12 -27.66 22.39 6.86
N ILE A 13 -26.98 23.53 7.07
CA ILE A 13 -25.53 23.67 6.79
C ILE A 13 -24.72 22.70 7.65
N ILE A 14 -24.99 22.62 8.96
CA ILE A 14 -24.31 21.69 9.86
C ILE A 14 -24.52 20.25 9.38
N CYS A 15 -25.76 19.88 9.04
CA CYS A 15 -26.09 18.55 8.56
C CYS A 15 -25.32 18.20 7.27
N ILE A 16 -25.23 19.13 6.31
CA ILE A 16 -24.48 18.93 5.06
C ILE A 16 -22.99 18.74 5.35
N ILE A 17 -22.39 19.57 6.20
CA ILE A 17 -20.97 19.46 6.56
C ILE A 17 -20.71 18.13 7.28
N SER A 18 -21.55 17.75 8.25
CA SER A 18 -21.42 16.48 8.96
C SER A 18 -21.55 15.27 8.02
N LEU A 19 -22.50 15.31 7.08
CA LEU A 19 -22.67 14.25 6.10
C LEU A 19 -21.47 14.15 5.17
N TRP A 20 -20.93 15.28 4.71
CA TRP A 20 -19.74 15.31 3.87
C TRP A 20 -18.52 14.71 4.59
N ILE A 21 -18.25 15.12 5.84
CA ILE A 21 -17.17 14.56 6.66
C ILE A 21 -17.33 13.06 6.84
N TYR A 22 -18.55 12.60 7.15
CA TYR A 22 -18.85 11.19 7.32
C TYR A 22 -18.57 10.38 6.04
N LEU A 23 -19.02 10.86 4.89
CA LEU A 23 -18.81 10.17 3.61
C LEU A 23 -17.32 10.10 3.23
N SER A 24 -16.57 11.19 3.44
CA SER A 24 -15.12 11.21 3.20
C SER A 24 -14.38 10.22 4.11
N ALA A 25 -14.69 10.21 5.40
CA ALA A 25 -14.09 9.27 6.34
C ALA A 25 -14.39 7.81 5.96
N VAL A 26 -15.62 7.51 5.54
CA VAL A 26 -15.99 6.16 5.10
C VAL A 26 -15.20 5.75 3.85
N ALA A 27 -14.98 6.66 2.90
CA ALA A 27 -14.15 6.37 1.72
C ALA A 27 -12.71 6.02 2.11
N ASP A 28 -12.09 6.81 2.98
CA ASP A 28 -10.72 6.59 3.47
C ASP A 28 -10.54 5.28 4.24
N TYR A 29 -11.57 4.77 4.91
CA TYR A 29 -11.49 3.49 5.61
C TYR A 29 -11.86 2.29 4.74
N ARG A 30 -12.49 2.50 3.59
CA ARG A 30 -12.98 1.41 2.73
C ARG A 30 -12.18 1.21 1.46
N TRP A 31 -11.44 2.21 0.99
CA TRP A 31 -10.68 2.10 -0.26
C TRP A 31 -9.74 0.89 -0.23
N ALA A 32 -9.01 0.69 0.88
CA ALA A 32 -8.03 -0.38 1.00
C ALA A 32 -8.68 -1.76 0.85
N GLU A 33 -9.81 -2.01 1.51
CA GLU A 33 -10.53 -3.28 1.39
C GLU A 33 -11.08 -3.50 -0.02
N SER A 34 -11.50 -2.42 -0.71
CA SER A 34 -11.91 -2.49 -2.12
C SER A 34 -10.76 -2.90 -3.02
N VAL A 35 -9.59 -2.26 -2.87
CA VAL A 35 -8.39 -2.57 -3.66
C VAL A 35 -7.90 -3.98 -3.37
N ILE A 36 -7.87 -4.39 -2.10
CA ILE A 36 -7.46 -5.75 -1.71
C ILE A 36 -8.35 -6.79 -2.38
N ALA A 37 -9.67 -6.60 -2.35
CA ALA A 37 -10.59 -7.54 -2.97
C ALA A 37 -10.42 -7.60 -4.49
N GLU A 38 -10.18 -6.47 -5.14
CA GLU A 38 -9.90 -6.37 -6.57
C GLU A 38 -8.59 -7.09 -6.93
N GLU A 39 -7.48 -6.77 -6.27
CA GLU A 39 -6.19 -7.32 -6.66
C GLU A 39 -6.03 -8.80 -6.31
N ILE A 40 -6.66 -9.27 -5.22
CA ILE A 40 -6.70 -10.72 -4.92
C ILE A 40 -7.46 -11.49 -6.02
N GLN A 41 -8.53 -10.90 -6.58
CA GLN A 41 -9.22 -11.51 -7.72
C GLN A 41 -8.37 -11.53 -8.99
N ASN A 42 -7.46 -10.57 -9.14
CA ASN A 42 -6.49 -10.51 -10.23
C ASN A 42 -5.28 -11.44 -10.03
N GLY A 43 -5.23 -12.22 -8.95
CA GLY A 43 -4.15 -13.19 -8.67
C GLY A 43 -3.05 -12.66 -7.75
N TRP A 44 -3.12 -11.40 -7.34
CA TRP A 44 -2.13 -10.80 -6.44
C TRP A 44 -2.30 -11.27 -5.00
N THR A 45 -1.19 -11.44 -4.29
CA THR A 45 -1.20 -11.75 -2.87
C THR A 45 -0.82 -10.53 -2.05
N LEU A 46 -1.73 -10.09 -1.17
CA LEU A 46 -1.45 -9.00 -0.24
C LEU A 46 -0.39 -9.43 0.76
N ILE A 47 0.69 -8.66 0.86
CA ILE A 47 1.78 -8.90 1.81
C ILE A 47 1.81 -7.86 2.93
N ILE A 48 1.45 -6.60 2.63
CA ILE A 48 1.65 -5.48 3.57
C ILE A 48 0.47 -4.51 3.48
N LYS A 49 -0.05 -4.11 4.65
CA LYS A 49 -0.87 -2.92 4.83
C LYS A 49 -0.07 -1.88 5.62
N GLN A 50 0.13 -0.70 5.06
CA GLN A 50 0.77 0.41 5.72
C GLN A 50 -0.26 1.48 6.06
N ASP A 51 -0.32 1.80 7.34
CA ASP A 51 -1.07 2.95 7.85
C ASP A 51 -0.17 4.19 7.87
N ASN A 52 -0.72 5.36 7.55
CA ASN A 52 0.03 6.61 7.65
C ASN A 52 -0.13 7.27 9.01
N LEU A 53 0.68 8.31 9.22
CA LEU A 53 0.50 9.31 10.25
C LEU A 53 -0.75 10.16 9.99
N VAL A 54 -1.27 10.73 11.08
CA VAL A 54 -2.43 11.64 11.11
C VAL A 54 -2.30 12.73 10.05
N ASN A 55 -3.37 12.95 9.29
CA ASN A 55 -3.48 14.05 8.33
C ASN A 55 -4.42 15.14 8.88
N ILE A 56 -3.93 16.38 8.97
CA ILE A 56 -4.69 17.53 9.50
C ILE A 56 -5.88 17.91 8.60
N THR A 57 -5.84 17.60 7.30
CA THR A 57 -6.95 17.84 6.38
C THR A 57 -8.02 16.74 6.44
N ALA A 58 -7.70 15.60 7.08
CA ALA A 58 -8.60 14.48 7.32
C ALA A 58 -8.73 14.24 8.84
N PRO A 59 -9.49 15.07 9.58
CA PRO A 59 -9.48 15.08 11.04
C PRO A 59 -9.93 13.77 11.68
N TRP A 60 -10.68 12.92 10.97
CA TRP A 60 -11.02 11.56 11.42
C TRP A 60 -9.79 10.66 11.57
N SER A 61 -8.68 10.95 10.88
CA SER A 61 -7.41 10.22 11.00
C SER A 61 -6.80 10.29 12.41
N LEU A 62 -7.18 11.29 13.23
CA LEU A 62 -6.80 11.37 14.65
C LEU A 62 -7.42 10.24 15.49
N ILE A 63 -8.59 9.74 15.09
CA ILE A 63 -9.31 8.68 15.81
C ILE A 63 -8.76 7.33 15.37
N LYS A 64 -8.60 7.14 14.07
CA LYS A 64 -8.04 5.93 13.47
C LYS A 64 -7.30 6.33 12.20
N THR A 65 -6.02 5.98 12.11
CA THR A 65 -5.23 6.18 10.91
C THR A 65 -5.74 5.26 9.80
N PRO A 66 -6.10 5.80 8.62
CA PRO A 66 -6.46 4.95 7.50
C PRO A 66 -5.20 4.29 6.91
N VAL A 67 -5.42 3.17 6.24
CA VAL A 67 -4.41 2.56 5.37
C VAL A 67 -4.12 3.54 4.25
N THR A 68 -2.85 3.72 3.90
CA THR A 68 -2.43 4.57 2.77
C THR A 68 -1.50 3.86 1.81
N GLY A 69 -1.07 2.65 2.13
CA GLY A 69 -0.22 1.87 1.26
C GLY A 69 -0.56 0.39 1.38
N LEU A 70 -0.60 -0.26 0.23
CA LEU A 70 -0.77 -1.69 0.08
C LEU A 70 0.36 -2.19 -0.81
N TRP A 71 0.99 -3.28 -0.41
CA TRP A 71 1.93 -4.00 -1.25
C TRP A 71 1.40 -5.39 -1.50
N PHE A 72 1.48 -5.77 -2.74
CA PHE A 72 1.14 -7.08 -3.23
C PHE A 72 2.33 -7.69 -3.94
N ILE A 73 2.33 -9.01 -3.99
CA ILE A 73 3.27 -9.81 -4.75
C ILE A 73 2.50 -10.75 -5.66
N ASP A 74 3.01 -10.94 -6.87
CA ASP A 74 2.54 -12.00 -7.73
C ASP A 74 3.30 -13.28 -7.35
N ASN A 75 2.60 -14.22 -6.72
CA ASN A 75 3.21 -15.48 -6.30
C ASN A 75 3.55 -16.39 -7.49
N GLU A 76 2.86 -16.23 -8.62
CA GLU A 76 3.10 -17.03 -9.82
C GLU A 76 4.37 -16.55 -10.55
N ASP A 77 4.78 -15.29 -10.36
CA ASP A 77 5.99 -14.69 -10.93
C ASP A 77 7.19 -14.65 -9.96
N ILE A 78 7.17 -15.46 -8.90
CA ILE A 78 8.33 -15.66 -8.04
C ILE A 78 9.29 -16.66 -8.70
N ASN A 79 10.38 -16.15 -9.25
CA ASN A 79 11.36 -16.95 -9.97
C ASN A 79 12.66 -17.10 -9.18
N LYS A 80 13.03 -18.34 -8.82
CA LYS A 80 14.32 -18.63 -8.16
C LYS A 80 15.45 -18.62 -9.20
N LEU A 81 16.29 -17.59 -9.16
CA LEU A 81 17.42 -17.44 -10.10
C LEU A 81 18.67 -18.19 -9.63
N SER A 82 18.86 -18.30 -8.31
CA SER A 82 19.95 -19.08 -7.71
C SER A 82 19.55 -19.57 -6.31
N GLN A 83 20.45 -20.25 -5.59
CA GLN A 83 20.18 -20.77 -4.24
C GLN A 83 19.64 -19.68 -3.29
N ASP A 84 20.19 -18.48 -3.35
CA ASP A 84 19.89 -17.38 -2.42
C ASP A 84 19.17 -16.19 -3.09
N ILE A 85 18.90 -16.23 -4.40
CA ILE A 85 18.37 -15.08 -5.16
C ILE A 85 17.05 -15.41 -5.84
N TYR A 86 16.06 -14.57 -5.59
CA TYR A 86 14.73 -14.62 -6.19
C TYR A 86 14.47 -13.35 -6.98
N GLN A 87 13.83 -13.49 -8.13
CA GLN A 87 13.16 -12.39 -8.80
C GLN A 87 11.69 -12.40 -8.39
N ILE A 88 11.17 -11.23 -8.07
CA ILE A 88 9.77 -11.05 -7.70
C ILE A 88 9.17 -9.88 -8.46
N HIS A 89 7.87 -9.94 -8.66
CA HIS A 89 7.07 -8.84 -9.19
C HIS A 89 6.11 -8.34 -8.12
N THR A 90 6.11 -7.02 -7.92
CA THR A 90 5.39 -6.37 -6.82
C THR A 90 4.51 -5.26 -7.35
N LEU A 91 3.31 -5.16 -6.78
CA LEU A 91 2.38 -4.07 -7.01
C LEU A 91 2.26 -3.25 -5.72
N ARG A 92 2.57 -1.96 -5.82
CA ARG A 92 2.31 -0.99 -4.76
C ARG A 92 1.08 -0.18 -5.15
N VAL A 93 0.10 -0.12 -4.25
CA VAL A 93 -1.03 0.78 -4.36
C VAL A 93 -0.98 1.76 -3.19
N SER A 94 -1.01 3.05 -3.46
CA SER A 94 -0.97 4.08 -2.42
C SER A 94 -2.13 5.05 -2.54
N TYR A 95 -2.53 5.61 -1.40
CA TYR A 95 -3.66 6.53 -1.29
C TYR A 95 -3.26 7.75 -0.47
N ASP A 96 -3.49 8.94 -1.01
CA ASP A 96 -3.08 10.22 -0.43
C ASP A 96 -4.26 11.09 0.05
N TYR A 97 -5.42 10.48 0.37
CA TYR A 97 -6.67 11.16 0.72
C TYR A 97 -7.37 11.88 -0.44
N SER A 98 -6.81 11.85 -1.65
CA SER A 98 -7.42 12.47 -2.83
C SER A 98 -7.42 11.58 -4.06
N GLN A 99 -6.37 10.80 -4.25
CA GLN A 99 -6.16 9.94 -5.39
C GLN A 99 -5.49 8.62 -4.96
N THR A 100 -5.70 7.59 -5.78
CA THR A 100 -5.01 6.31 -5.65
C THR A 100 -3.96 6.23 -6.74
N ASP A 101 -2.72 5.98 -6.35
CA ASP A 101 -1.59 5.78 -7.25
C ASP A 101 -1.14 4.31 -7.25
N ARG A 102 -0.74 3.81 -8.41
CA ARG A 102 -0.36 2.41 -8.62
C ARG A 102 1.03 2.36 -9.26
N GLY A 103 1.91 1.53 -8.71
CA GLY A 103 3.24 1.30 -9.24
C GLY A 103 3.59 -0.18 -9.20
N GLU A 104 3.84 -0.75 -10.36
CA GLU A 104 4.40 -2.09 -10.49
C GLU A 104 5.93 -2.01 -10.58
N SER A 105 6.61 -2.97 -9.97
CA SER A 105 8.06 -3.06 -10.05
C SER A 105 8.54 -4.49 -9.89
N SER A 106 9.61 -4.81 -10.61
CA SER A 106 10.32 -6.08 -10.46
C SER A 106 11.59 -5.84 -9.65
N SER A 107 11.88 -6.75 -8.73
CA SER A 107 13.06 -6.67 -7.88
C SER A 107 13.72 -8.03 -7.71
N LEU A 108 15.02 -8.00 -7.41
CA LEU A 108 15.77 -9.17 -6.98
C LEU A 108 15.89 -9.14 -5.46
N ILE A 109 15.63 -10.27 -4.82
CA ILE A 109 15.75 -10.48 -3.38
C ILE A 109 16.89 -11.46 -3.12
N ASN A 110 17.86 -11.07 -2.30
CA ASN A 110 18.85 -11.99 -1.74
C ASN A 110 18.43 -12.41 -0.33
N VAL A 111 17.88 -13.63 -0.20
CA VAL A 111 17.32 -14.11 1.08
C VAL A 111 18.38 -14.32 2.16
N ARG A 112 19.61 -14.66 1.77
CA ARG A 112 20.72 -14.91 2.70
C ARG A 112 21.25 -13.62 3.32
N LYS A 113 21.43 -12.59 2.49
CA LYS A 113 21.95 -11.28 2.93
C LYS A 113 20.85 -10.32 3.38
N ARG A 114 19.59 -10.63 3.09
CA ARG A 114 18.41 -9.80 3.38
C ARG A 114 18.48 -8.42 2.75
N GLU A 115 18.87 -8.39 1.48
CA GLU A 115 18.95 -7.20 0.63
C GLU A 115 18.06 -7.36 -0.60
N SER A 116 17.63 -6.25 -1.19
CA SER A 116 16.98 -6.26 -2.51
C SER A 116 17.56 -5.22 -3.47
N ALA A 117 17.37 -5.46 -4.75
CA ALA A 117 17.72 -4.53 -5.80
C ALA A 117 16.55 -4.37 -6.79
N PHE A 118 16.24 -3.14 -7.16
CA PHE A 118 15.22 -2.86 -8.18
C PHE A 118 15.76 -3.14 -9.57
N ILE A 119 14.94 -3.78 -10.40
CA ILE A 119 15.24 -3.99 -11.81
C ILE A 119 14.65 -2.82 -12.58
N ASN A 120 15.51 -1.99 -13.18
CA ASN A 120 15.04 -0.93 -14.06
C ASN A 120 14.66 -1.53 -15.42
N PRO A 121 13.39 -1.41 -15.86
CA PRO A 121 12.90 -2.03 -17.10
C PRO A 121 13.66 -1.55 -18.35
N ASP A 122 14.26 -0.36 -18.32
CA ASP A 122 14.97 0.22 -19.47
C ASP A 122 16.44 -0.20 -19.55
N SER A 123 16.94 -0.95 -18.56
CA SER A 123 18.34 -1.36 -18.48
C SER A 123 18.50 -2.84 -18.82
N SER A 124 19.54 -3.18 -19.59
CA SER A 124 19.95 -4.57 -19.75
C SER A 124 20.29 -5.15 -18.38
N LEU A 125 19.59 -6.20 -17.95
CA LEU A 125 19.81 -6.89 -16.68
C LEU A 125 21.28 -7.32 -16.52
N ASN A 126 22.05 -6.55 -15.76
CA ASN A 126 23.39 -6.92 -15.33
C ASN A 126 23.43 -6.90 -13.79
N ILE A 127 23.39 -8.10 -13.20
CA ILE A 127 23.30 -8.32 -11.75
C ILE A 127 24.46 -7.64 -11.00
N GLU A 128 25.64 -7.55 -11.61
CA GLU A 128 26.82 -6.93 -10.99
C GLU A 128 26.73 -5.41 -10.87
N THR A 129 25.84 -4.79 -11.65
CA THR A 129 25.62 -3.34 -11.64
C THR A 129 24.42 -2.92 -10.79
N LEU A 130 23.70 -3.88 -10.22
CA LEU A 130 22.54 -3.61 -9.39
C LEU A 130 22.96 -3.01 -8.05
N ILE A 131 22.21 -1.98 -7.64
CA ILE A 131 22.37 -1.37 -6.32
C ILE A 131 21.55 -2.20 -5.34
N TRP A 132 22.24 -2.91 -4.46
CA TRP A 132 21.63 -3.69 -3.40
C TRP A 132 21.39 -2.82 -2.18
N GLU A 133 20.16 -2.85 -1.70
CA GLU A 133 19.70 -2.08 -0.55
C GLU A 133 19.34 -3.01 0.60
N ASN A 134 19.75 -2.61 1.79
CA ASN A 134 19.32 -3.22 3.04
C ASN A 134 18.20 -2.37 3.64
N TYR A 135 17.20 -3.06 4.19
CA TYR A 135 16.01 -2.41 4.72
C TYR A 135 15.99 -2.48 6.24
N GLU A 136 15.62 -1.37 6.87
CA GLU A 136 15.37 -1.34 8.31
C GLU A 136 14.18 -2.23 8.67
N ILE A 137 14.22 -2.80 9.87
CA ILE A 137 13.15 -3.68 10.38
C ILE A 137 11.83 -2.92 10.41
N GLY A 138 10.78 -3.53 9.87
CA GLY A 138 9.43 -2.94 9.82
C GLY A 138 9.15 -2.06 8.61
N THR A 139 10.13 -1.82 7.74
CA THR A 139 9.88 -1.19 6.44
C THR A 139 9.24 -2.18 5.45
N PRO A 140 8.53 -1.70 4.41
CA PRO A 140 7.93 -2.59 3.42
C PRO A 140 8.93 -3.52 2.72
N GLY A 141 10.13 -3.02 2.39
CA GLY A 141 11.18 -3.83 1.78
C GLY A 141 11.62 -5.00 2.68
N CYS A 142 11.76 -4.77 3.98
CA CYS A 142 12.11 -5.83 4.93
C CYS A 142 11.00 -6.90 5.04
N GLN A 143 9.74 -6.48 5.05
CA GLN A 143 8.58 -7.38 5.11
C GLN A 143 8.39 -8.20 3.83
N ILE A 144 8.71 -7.63 2.66
CA ILE A 144 8.78 -8.38 1.39
C ILE A 144 9.82 -9.50 1.49
N ILE A 145 11.02 -9.19 1.98
CA ILE A 145 12.10 -10.17 2.14
C ILE A 145 11.68 -11.28 3.11
N ASP A 146 11.06 -10.93 4.24
CA ASP A 146 10.53 -11.91 5.21
C ASP A 146 9.49 -12.84 4.59
N TYR A 147 8.61 -12.30 3.75
CA TYR A 147 7.63 -13.09 3.03
C TYR A 147 8.29 -14.12 2.10
N ILE A 148 9.31 -13.73 1.34
CA ILE A 148 10.03 -14.65 0.45
C ILE A 148 10.80 -15.70 1.24
N VAL A 149 11.53 -15.30 2.29
CA VAL A 149 12.27 -16.22 3.15
C VAL A 149 11.35 -17.28 3.75
N LYS A 150 10.17 -16.87 4.22
CA LYS A 150 9.19 -17.79 4.79
C LYS A 150 8.69 -18.81 3.76
N ASN A 151 8.37 -18.37 2.55
CA ASN A 151 7.86 -19.26 1.49
C ASN A 151 8.94 -20.18 0.89
N ASP A 152 10.23 -19.82 0.96
CA ASP A 152 11.33 -20.73 0.56
C ASP A 152 11.53 -21.87 1.56
N ILE A 153 11.29 -21.64 2.85
CA ILE A 153 11.42 -22.68 3.89
C ILE A 153 10.32 -23.75 3.76
N ASP A 154 9.15 -23.36 3.27
CA ASP A 154 7.99 -24.24 3.14
C ASP A 154 8.00 -25.08 1.83
N ASN A 155 8.99 -24.89 0.94
CA ASN A 155 9.20 -25.64 -0.31
C ASN A 155 10.41 -26.57 -0.26
#